data_AF-A0A6N7GLH0-F1
#
_entry.id   AF-A0A6N7GLH0-F1
#
_cell.length_a   1.000
_cell.length_b   1.000
_cell.length_c   1.000
_cell.angle_alpha   90.00
_cell.angle_beta   90.00
_cell.angle_gamma   90.00
#
_symmetry.space_group_name_H-M   'P 1'
#
loop_
_entity.id
_entity.type
_entity.pdbx_description
1 polymer ?
#
loop_
_entity_poly.entity_id
_entity_poly.type
_entity_poly.pdbx_seq_one_letter_code
_entity_poly.pdbx_strand_id
1 'polypeptide(L)'
;MHSDRCVREPCSSSSARTTRSVPRSGRWRPAPVFERASWTGHTMDLRPPRAGSRSSPTVEWGPHPPARPPGSLGPNLIQHLLRRHGPHPCPIDVETVLTVQDSADMAMLLCVGARKRAAIVNDLIRMTNPELLVAHFPELHTAAHQWLHNETPDHRCYDAALVSALGTPIRQVYEAVDGAIGKLVEQLPPETTVLLVCLGGVRVTHGGAYLLHDLLHRLGLSVLARPGDPKSWRYFPEPVRRALRRCREIWTGHRLSNSAQRLNLDWSKTRAFALPWAYDGYLRINQRRREPCGIVAEGAEREQVLAEIEEAVHLLRLAGTDEPAAKAVIRAQKEFPGAASSELPDLMVLWNNARPFDAVESAQVGRIENRDPAGRSAHSSLGGMFAYGPLIAAGPTIGGVRDFDIAPTILELLGINVPRHLDGHAMSELIASGPSRPGVRASKHVPDSAEKTH
;
A
#
# COMPACT_ATOMS: atom_id res chain seq x y z
N MET A 1 -6.07 74.78 -25.09
CA MET A 1 -7.06 73.85 -25.66
C MET A 1 -6.85 72.49 -24.99
N HIS A 2 -7.87 71.94 -24.33
CA HIS A 2 -7.83 70.59 -23.72
C HIS A 2 -7.90 69.51 -24.83
N SER A 3 -7.43 68.27 -24.66
CA SER A 3 -7.79 67.31 -23.62
C SER A 3 -6.93 66.03 -23.69
N ASP A 4 -6.75 65.34 -22.56
CA ASP A 4 -6.25 63.96 -22.52
C ASP A 4 -7.10 62.99 -23.36
N ARG A 5 -6.47 61.99 -23.97
CA ARG A 5 -7.12 60.71 -24.31
C ARG A 5 -6.21 59.52 -24.05
N CYS A 6 -6.31 59.01 -22.83
CA CYS A 6 -6.12 57.58 -22.59
C CYS A 6 -7.22 56.82 -23.36
N VAL A 7 -6.86 55.83 -24.20
CA VAL A 7 -7.85 54.94 -24.84
C VAL A 7 -7.56 53.51 -24.39
N ARG A 8 -8.55 52.90 -23.74
CA ARG A 8 -8.61 51.46 -23.48
C ARG A 8 -9.29 50.80 -24.68
N GLU A 9 -8.80 49.65 -25.12
CA GLU A 9 -9.61 48.68 -25.85
C GLU A 9 -9.44 47.27 -25.25
N PRO A 10 -10.43 46.36 -25.42
CA PRO A 10 -10.81 45.46 -24.35
C PRO A 10 -10.50 43.98 -24.59
N CYS A 11 -10.56 43.23 -23.48
CA CYS A 11 -10.53 41.78 -23.45
C CYS A 11 -11.66 41.16 -24.29
N SER A 12 -11.32 40.33 -25.28
CA SER A 12 -12.29 39.56 -26.06
C SER A 12 -12.17 38.06 -25.73
N SER A 13 -13.24 37.52 -25.13
CA SER A 13 -13.40 36.10 -24.85
C SER A 13 -13.92 35.35 -26.07
N SER A 14 -13.30 34.22 -26.44
CA SER A 14 -13.94 33.22 -27.30
C SER A 14 -13.95 31.83 -26.64
N SER A 15 -15.10 31.48 -26.06
CA SER A 15 -15.34 30.15 -25.50
C SER A 15 -15.81 29.19 -26.60
N ALA A 16 -14.90 28.37 -27.13
CA ALA A 16 -15.25 27.29 -28.06
C ALA A 16 -15.93 26.12 -27.31
N ARG A 17 -17.26 26.20 -27.15
CA ARG A 17 -18.08 25.18 -26.46
C ARG A 17 -18.36 23.99 -27.41
N THR A 18 -17.50 22.98 -27.41
CA THR A 18 -17.66 21.76 -28.23
C THR A 18 -18.68 20.79 -27.63
N THR A 19 -19.96 20.99 -27.96
CA THR A 19 -21.01 19.99 -27.72
C THR A 19 -20.79 18.76 -28.61
N ARG A 20 -20.26 17.66 -28.07
CA ARG A 20 -20.23 16.37 -28.79
C ARG A 20 -21.65 15.82 -28.95
N SER A 21 -22.01 15.49 -30.17
CA SER A 21 -23.27 14.82 -30.51
C SER A 21 -23.26 13.34 -30.10
N VAL A 22 -24.40 12.83 -29.64
CA VAL A 22 -24.58 11.42 -29.28
C VAL A 22 -24.84 10.60 -30.55
N PRO A 23 -24.02 9.57 -30.88
CA PRO A 23 -24.31 8.67 -31.99
C PRO A 23 -25.54 7.81 -31.69
N ARG A 24 -26.51 7.77 -32.61
CA ARG A 24 -27.58 6.77 -32.59
C ARG A 24 -27.16 5.51 -33.35
N SER A 25 -27.66 4.36 -32.90
CA SER A 25 -27.43 3.00 -33.39
C SER A 25 -26.06 2.38 -33.03
N GLY A 26 -26.13 1.39 -32.14
CA GLY A 26 -25.01 0.62 -31.58
C GLY A 26 -25.49 -0.04 -30.30
N ARG A 27 -25.12 -1.31 -30.04
CA ARG A 27 -25.56 -2.00 -28.81
C ARG A 27 -25.02 -1.24 -27.59
N TRP A 28 -25.94 -0.68 -26.79
CA TRP A 28 -25.60 0.01 -25.55
C TRP A 28 -24.86 -0.95 -24.61
N ARG A 29 -23.54 -0.75 -24.47
CA ARG A 29 -22.80 -1.20 -23.30
C ARG A 29 -22.81 -0.04 -22.31
N PRO A 30 -23.18 -0.23 -21.03
CA PRO A 30 -23.03 0.82 -20.05
C PRO A 30 -21.54 1.21 -19.97
N ALA A 31 -21.27 2.49 -19.74
CA ALA A 31 -19.91 2.99 -19.61
C ALA A 31 -19.17 2.30 -18.43
N PRO A 32 -17.84 2.12 -18.51
CA PRO A 32 -17.00 1.68 -17.38
C PRO A 32 -17.32 2.42 -16.08
N VAL A 33 -17.09 1.79 -14.93
CA VAL A 33 -17.39 2.43 -13.63
C VAL A 33 -16.52 3.67 -13.42
N PHE A 34 -15.25 3.62 -13.81
CA PHE A 34 -14.37 4.80 -13.76
C PHE A 34 -14.87 5.95 -14.67
N GLU A 35 -15.52 5.64 -15.80
CA GLU A 35 -16.16 6.67 -16.63
C GLU A 35 -17.45 7.18 -15.99
N ARG A 36 -18.29 6.32 -15.40
CA ARG A 36 -19.47 6.78 -14.65
C ARG A 36 -19.09 7.64 -13.44
N ALA A 37 -17.98 7.30 -12.78
CA ALA A 37 -17.42 8.05 -11.65
C ALA A 37 -16.73 9.35 -12.09
N SER A 38 -16.06 9.42 -13.25
CA SER A 38 -15.35 10.64 -13.67
C SER A 38 -16.25 11.81 -14.05
N TRP A 39 -17.56 11.58 -14.22
CA TRP A 39 -18.54 12.63 -14.50
C TRP A 39 -19.12 13.24 -13.21
N THR A 40 -18.77 12.70 -12.03
CA THR A 40 -19.28 13.16 -10.71
C THR A 40 -18.28 13.02 -9.54
N GLY A 41 -17.02 12.60 -9.76
CA GLY A 41 -16.18 11.99 -8.71
C GLY A 41 -14.81 12.61 -8.46
N HIS A 42 -14.24 12.24 -7.30
CA HIS A 42 -13.08 12.88 -6.65
C HIS A 42 -11.99 11.84 -6.30
N THR A 43 -10.83 12.27 -5.79
CA THR A 43 -9.63 11.41 -5.60
C THR A 43 -8.75 11.83 -4.39
N MET A 44 -8.56 10.97 -3.37
CA MET A 44 -7.73 11.18 -2.14
C MET A 44 -7.08 9.86 -1.61
N ASP A 45 -5.88 9.88 -0.99
CA ASP A 45 -5.08 8.71 -0.49
C ASP A 45 -5.41 8.23 0.93
N LEU A 46 -5.58 6.91 1.17
CA LEU A 46 -6.28 6.46 2.38
C LEU A 46 -5.94 5.03 2.97
N ARG A 47 -4.93 4.77 3.82
CA ARG A 47 -4.51 3.43 4.34
C ARG A 47 -5.47 2.62 5.28
N PRO A 48 -5.26 1.28 5.49
CA PRO A 48 -6.20 0.39 6.24
C PRO A 48 -5.86 0.03 7.73
N PRO A 49 -6.88 -0.22 8.59
CA PRO A 49 -6.72 -0.64 10.01
C PRO A 49 -6.80 -2.17 10.27
N ARG A 50 -6.45 -2.60 11.51
CA ARG A 50 -6.46 -4.02 11.96
C ARG A 50 -7.80 -4.48 12.54
N ALA A 51 -8.12 -5.77 12.36
CA ALA A 51 -9.39 -6.38 12.72
C ALA A 51 -9.62 -6.57 14.24
N GLY A 52 -10.82 -6.20 14.72
CA GLY A 52 -11.21 -6.30 16.12
C GLY A 52 -12.73 -6.31 16.35
N SER A 53 -13.46 -7.27 15.79
CA SER A 53 -14.83 -7.61 16.20
C SER A 53 -15.18 -9.06 15.86
N ARG A 54 -15.92 -9.74 16.74
CA ARG A 54 -16.39 -11.13 16.55
C ARG A 54 -17.76 -11.23 15.83
N SER A 55 -18.40 -10.11 15.49
CA SER A 55 -19.80 -10.08 15.02
C SER A 55 -19.99 -9.92 13.51
N SER A 56 -18.92 -9.69 12.73
CA SER A 56 -18.99 -9.45 11.29
C SER A 56 -18.36 -10.61 10.51
N PRO A 57 -19.00 -11.16 9.46
CA PRO A 57 -18.44 -12.25 8.67
C PRO A 57 -17.32 -11.76 7.74
N THR A 58 -16.11 -11.60 8.28
CA THR A 58 -14.89 -11.41 7.49
C THR A 58 -14.60 -12.68 6.68
N VAL A 59 -14.13 -12.55 5.44
CA VAL A 59 -13.66 -13.64 4.60
C VAL A 59 -12.32 -13.26 3.96
N GLU A 60 -11.28 -14.06 4.20
CA GLU A 60 -9.98 -13.92 3.56
C GLU A 60 -9.87 -14.92 2.39
N TRP A 61 -10.11 -14.45 1.15
CA TRP A 61 -9.93 -15.24 -0.08
C TRP A 61 -8.93 -14.55 -1.01
N GLY A 62 -7.82 -15.22 -1.30
CA GLY A 62 -6.69 -14.62 -2.03
C GLY A 62 -6.26 -13.25 -1.50
N PRO A 63 -5.88 -13.13 -0.21
CA PRO A 63 -5.32 -11.90 0.34
C PRO A 63 -3.90 -11.66 -0.20
N HIS A 64 -3.51 -10.38 -0.29
CA HIS A 64 -2.14 -9.98 -0.56
C HIS A 64 -1.65 -8.99 0.52
N PRO A 65 -0.48 -9.22 1.12
CA PRO A 65 0.27 -10.48 1.10
C PRO A 65 -0.54 -11.61 1.79
N PRO A 66 -0.28 -12.90 1.49
CA PRO A 66 -0.90 -14.07 2.12
C PRO A 66 -0.34 -14.30 3.53
N ALA A 67 -0.51 -13.31 4.41
CA ALA A 67 -0.01 -13.35 5.79
C ALA A 67 -0.70 -14.43 6.66
N ARG A 68 -1.83 -14.98 6.19
CA ARG A 68 -2.63 -16.01 6.86
C ARG A 68 -3.26 -16.96 5.84
N PRO A 69 -3.55 -18.23 6.21
CA PRO A 69 -4.37 -19.12 5.40
C PRO A 69 -5.79 -18.56 5.21
N PRO A 70 -6.48 -18.88 4.10
CA PRO A 70 -7.87 -18.47 3.89
C PRO A 70 -8.78 -18.82 5.06
N GLY A 71 -9.48 -17.83 5.59
CA GLY A 71 -10.30 -17.95 6.80
C GLY A 71 -11.62 -17.19 6.70
N SER A 72 -12.53 -17.47 7.63
CA SER A 72 -13.74 -16.67 7.80
C SER A 72 -14.21 -16.62 9.25
N LEU A 73 -14.80 -15.50 9.64
CA LEU A 73 -15.63 -15.42 10.83
C LEU A 73 -17.02 -15.96 10.47
N GLY A 74 -17.39 -17.11 11.04
CA GLY A 74 -18.58 -17.88 10.70
C GLY A 74 -18.20 -19.31 10.27
N PRO A 75 -18.79 -20.35 10.90
CA PRO A 75 -18.42 -21.73 10.62
C PRO A 75 -18.71 -22.11 9.16
N ASN A 76 -17.73 -22.72 8.51
CA ASN A 76 -17.79 -23.25 7.14
C ASN A 76 -18.00 -22.22 6.00
N LEU A 77 -18.09 -20.91 6.27
CA LEU A 77 -18.31 -19.89 5.22
C LEU A 77 -17.18 -19.89 4.18
N ILE A 78 -15.91 -19.79 4.60
CA ILE A 78 -14.76 -19.87 3.68
C ILE A 78 -14.73 -21.22 2.93
N GLN A 79 -15.11 -22.33 3.58
CA GLN A 79 -15.13 -23.65 2.93
C GLN A 79 -16.22 -23.75 1.86
N HIS A 80 -17.40 -23.15 2.09
CA HIS A 80 -18.46 -23.08 1.09
C HIS A 80 -17.98 -22.29 -0.14
N LEU A 81 -17.36 -21.13 0.08
CA LEU A 81 -16.83 -20.29 -0.99
C LEU A 81 -15.69 -20.98 -1.75
N LEU A 82 -14.76 -21.65 -1.06
CA LEU A 82 -13.69 -22.43 -1.70
C LEU A 82 -14.23 -23.64 -2.49
N ARG A 83 -15.26 -24.34 -2.00
CA ARG A 83 -15.91 -25.43 -2.77
C ARG A 83 -16.61 -24.92 -4.03
N ARG A 84 -17.14 -23.70 -4.01
CA ARG A 84 -17.94 -23.12 -5.11
C ARG A 84 -17.09 -22.38 -6.15
N HIS A 85 -16.08 -21.63 -5.72
CA HIS A 85 -15.27 -20.76 -6.58
C HIS A 85 -13.82 -21.24 -6.75
N GLY A 86 -13.38 -22.21 -5.94
CA GLY A 86 -11.99 -22.65 -5.87
C GLY A 86 -11.08 -21.63 -5.14
N PRO A 87 -9.76 -21.91 -5.07
CA PRO A 87 -8.78 -20.94 -4.58
C PRO A 87 -8.61 -19.76 -5.53
N HIS A 88 -7.88 -18.73 -5.07
CA HIS A 88 -7.43 -17.64 -5.93
C HIS A 88 -6.53 -18.20 -7.04
N PRO A 89 -6.77 -17.84 -8.32
CA PRO A 89 -6.10 -18.48 -9.46
C PRO A 89 -4.65 -18.01 -9.64
N CYS A 90 -4.34 -16.76 -9.29
CA CYS A 90 -3.00 -16.20 -9.39
C CYS A 90 -2.23 -16.41 -8.07
N PRO A 91 -0.97 -16.89 -8.10
CA PRO A 91 -0.05 -16.75 -6.97
C PRO A 91 0.32 -15.26 -6.83
N ILE A 92 -0.03 -14.64 -5.70
CA ILE A 92 -0.04 -13.17 -5.59
C ILE A 92 1.35 -12.59 -5.20
N ASP A 93 2.33 -13.44 -4.93
CA ASP A 93 3.66 -13.08 -4.40
C ASP A 93 4.81 -13.58 -5.30
N VAL A 94 4.77 -13.31 -6.61
CA VAL A 94 5.86 -13.72 -7.52
C VAL A 94 7.00 -12.71 -7.47
N GLU A 95 8.01 -12.96 -6.64
CA GLU A 95 9.20 -12.09 -6.48
C GLU A 95 10.25 -12.25 -7.59
N THR A 96 10.04 -13.15 -8.54
CA THR A 96 10.97 -13.43 -9.64
C THR A 96 10.71 -12.54 -10.86
N VAL A 97 11.77 -12.27 -11.64
CA VAL A 97 11.64 -11.75 -13.00
C VAL A 97 10.76 -12.72 -13.80
N LEU A 98 9.67 -12.19 -14.35
CA LEU A 98 8.72 -12.96 -15.17
C LEU A 98 9.23 -13.01 -16.61
N THR A 99 9.08 -14.15 -17.28
CA THR A 99 9.16 -14.14 -18.75
C THR A 99 7.93 -13.44 -19.35
N VAL A 100 7.95 -13.20 -20.67
CA VAL A 100 6.77 -12.71 -21.40
C VAL A 100 5.59 -13.67 -21.23
N GLN A 101 5.81 -14.99 -21.26
CA GLN A 101 4.76 -15.98 -21.07
C GLN A 101 4.23 -15.96 -19.62
N ASP A 102 5.11 -15.95 -18.62
CA ASP A 102 4.68 -15.87 -17.21
C ASP A 102 3.89 -14.58 -16.94
N SER A 103 4.26 -13.46 -17.57
CA SER A 103 3.53 -12.20 -17.47
C SER A 103 2.14 -12.27 -18.11
N ALA A 104 2.02 -12.91 -19.28
CA ALA A 104 0.73 -13.12 -19.95
C ALA A 104 -0.21 -13.99 -19.10
N ASP A 105 0.32 -15.11 -18.58
CA ASP A 105 -0.44 -16.02 -17.73
C ASP A 105 -0.82 -15.35 -16.40
N MET A 106 0.10 -14.61 -15.77
CA MET A 106 -0.19 -13.87 -14.54
C MET A 106 -1.28 -12.81 -14.76
N ALA A 107 -1.22 -12.02 -15.83
CA ALA A 107 -2.25 -11.03 -16.16
C ALA A 107 -3.62 -11.70 -16.39
N MET A 108 -3.64 -12.82 -17.13
CA MET A 108 -4.86 -13.62 -17.32
C MET A 108 -5.43 -14.11 -15.99
N LEU A 109 -4.59 -14.66 -15.12
CA LEU A 109 -4.99 -15.19 -13.81
C LEU A 109 -5.50 -14.08 -12.88
N LEU A 110 -4.90 -12.89 -12.87
CA LEU A 110 -5.41 -11.73 -12.13
C LEU A 110 -6.80 -11.30 -12.66
N CYS A 111 -6.99 -11.24 -13.97
CA CYS A 111 -8.28 -10.97 -14.60
C CYS A 111 -9.34 -12.04 -14.27
N VAL A 112 -8.97 -13.31 -14.06
CA VAL A 112 -9.87 -14.35 -13.53
C VAL A 112 -10.12 -14.15 -12.03
N GLY A 113 -9.10 -13.77 -11.26
CA GLY A 113 -9.17 -13.46 -9.82
C GLY A 113 -10.21 -12.39 -9.51
N ALA A 114 -10.11 -11.23 -10.15
CA ALA A 114 -11.07 -10.13 -10.01
C ALA A 114 -12.52 -10.55 -10.30
N ARG A 115 -12.75 -11.33 -11.37
CA ARG A 115 -14.09 -11.84 -11.73
C ARG A 115 -14.63 -12.84 -10.71
N LYS A 116 -13.80 -13.75 -10.20
CA LYS A 116 -14.17 -14.67 -9.11
C LYS A 116 -14.44 -13.91 -7.80
N ARG A 117 -13.67 -12.86 -7.51
CA ARG A 117 -13.86 -12.02 -6.33
C ARG A 117 -15.21 -11.33 -6.33
N ALA A 118 -15.64 -10.76 -7.46
CA ALA A 118 -17.00 -10.22 -7.59
C ALA A 118 -18.08 -11.31 -7.47
N ALA A 119 -17.85 -12.54 -7.96
CA ALA A 119 -18.79 -13.64 -7.75
C ALA A 119 -18.92 -14.03 -6.25
N ILE A 120 -17.81 -14.05 -5.51
CA ILE A 120 -17.77 -14.29 -4.06
C ILE A 120 -18.48 -13.17 -3.29
N VAL A 121 -18.22 -11.91 -3.63
CA VAL A 121 -18.88 -10.75 -3.00
C VAL A 121 -20.39 -10.78 -3.23
N ASN A 122 -20.84 -11.14 -4.45
CA ASN A 122 -22.27 -11.33 -4.74
C ASN A 122 -22.92 -12.48 -3.95
N ASP A 123 -22.21 -13.59 -3.74
CA ASP A 123 -22.71 -14.66 -2.87
C ASP A 123 -22.78 -14.20 -1.41
N LEU A 124 -21.78 -13.43 -0.92
CA LEU A 124 -21.80 -12.86 0.43
C LEU A 124 -22.96 -11.88 0.65
N ILE A 125 -23.23 -10.98 -0.31
CA ILE A 125 -24.39 -10.08 -0.28
C ILE A 125 -25.68 -10.91 -0.13
N ARG A 126 -25.88 -11.92 -0.97
CA ARG A 126 -27.07 -12.80 -0.92
C ARG A 126 -27.18 -13.62 0.38
N MET A 127 -26.06 -14.08 0.93
CA MET A 127 -26.04 -14.94 2.12
C MET A 127 -26.16 -14.17 3.44
N THR A 128 -25.75 -12.89 3.47
CA THR A 128 -25.62 -12.12 4.73
C THR A 128 -26.45 -10.85 4.78
N ASN A 129 -26.91 -10.34 3.63
CA ASN A 129 -27.66 -9.08 3.49
C ASN A 129 -27.09 -7.93 4.37
N PRO A 130 -25.81 -7.54 4.15
CA PRO A 130 -25.08 -6.71 5.09
C PRO A 130 -25.48 -5.23 5.02
N GLU A 131 -25.57 -4.56 6.17
CA GLU A 131 -25.74 -3.10 6.26
C GLU A 131 -24.45 -2.32 5.91
N LEU A 132 -23.29 -2.98 6.03
CA LEU A 132 -21.99 -2.48 5.56
C LEU A 132 -21.21 -3.61 4.89
N LEU A 133 -20.81 -3.40 3.64
CA LEU A 133 -19.96 -4.29 2.87
C LEU A 133 -18.62 -3.61 2.57
N VAL A 134 -17.52 -4.27 2.91
CA VAL A 134 -16.17 -3.85 2.52
C VAL A 134 -15.55 -4.96 1.66
N ALA A 135 -15.23 -4.64 0.41
CA ALA A 135 -14.62 -5.56 -0.54
C ALA A 135 -13.30 -4.96 -1.08
N HIS A 136 -12.22 -5.76 -1.09
CA HIS A 136 -10.88 -5.33 -1.48
C HIS A 136 -10.37 -6.13 -2.67
N PHE A 137 -9.88 -5.44 -3.71
CA PHE A 137 -9.35 -6.01 -4.96
C PHE A 137 -7.81 -5.85 -5.05
N PRO A 138 -7.00 -6.77 -4.47
CA PRO A 138 -5.54 -6.70 -4.50
C PRO A 138 -4.93 -6.95 -5.89
N GLU A 139 -5.73 -7.32 -6.89
CA GLU A 139 -5.25 -7.60 -8.24
C GLU A 139 -4.55 -6.39 -8.88
N LEU A 140 -5.06 -5.18 -8.63
CA LEU A 140 -4.46 -3.91 -9.10
C LEU A 140 -3.08 -3.66 -8.49
N HIS A 141 -2.96 -3.88 -7.18
CA HIS A 141 -1.72 -3.69 -6.44
C HIS A 141 -0.62 -4.67 -6.92
N THR A 142 -1.02 -5.93 -7.16
CA THR A 142 -0.14 -6.95 -7.73
C THR A 142 0.35 -6.55 -9.12
N ALA A 143 -0.57 -6.12 -9.99
CA ALA A 143 -0.23 -5.68 -11.34
C ALA A 143 0.70 -4.45 -11.35
N ALA A 144 0.51 -3.51 -10.43
CA ALA A 144 1.34 -2.31 -10.31
C ALA A 144 2.77 -2.62 -9.81
N HIS A 145 2.95 -3.60 -8.93
CA HIS A 145 4.30 -4.04 -8.54
C HIS A 145 5.04 -4.78 -9.65
N GLN A 146 4.34 -5.54 -10.50
CA GLN A 146 4.97 -6.36 -11.53
C GLN A 146 5.19 -5.63 -12.87
N TRP A 147 4.37 -4.64 -13.24
CA TRP A 147 4.44 -4.04 -14.59
C TRP A 147 4.46 -2.51 -14.68
N LEU A 148 4.24 -1.74 -13.59
CA LEU A 148 4.19 -0.26 -13.70
C LEU A 148 5.52 0.35 -14.20
N HIS A 149 6.67 -0.28 -13.94
CA HIS A 149 7.96 0.15 -14.51
C HIS A 149 8.00 0.08 -16.04
N ASN A 150 7.19 -0.79 -16.67
CA ASN A 150 7.11 -0.90 -18.13
C ASN A 150 6.25 0.22 -18.77
N GLU A 151 5.60 1.06 -17.96
CA GLU A 151 4.99 2.32 -18.43
C GLU A 151 6.02 3.47 -18.47
N THR A 152 7.31 3.21 -18.22
CA THR A 152 8.39 4.21 -18.10
C THR A 152 9.62 3.76 -18.91
N PRO A 153 9.75 4.16 -20.19
CA PRO A 153 10.80 3.64 -21.10
C PRO A 153 12.25 3.89 -20.70
N ASP A 154 12.50 4.88 -19.85
CA ASP A 154 13.82 5.20 -19.28
C ASP A 154 14.13 4.42 -17.97
N HIS A 155 13.19 3.60 -17.49
CA HIS A 155 13.42 2.76 -16.32
C HIS A 155 14.44 1.66 -16.62
N ARG A 156 15.41 1.46 -15.71
CA ARG A 156 16.48 0.45 -15.83
C ARG A 156 15.98 -0.98 -16.11
N CYS A 157 14.74 -1.28 -15.76
CA CYS A 157 14.14 -2.61 -15.89
C CYS A 157 13.00 -2.67 -16.92
N TYR A 158 12.85 -1.64 -17.76
CA TYR A 158 11.91 -1.63 -18.87
C TYR A 158 12.21 -2.80 -19.85
N ASP A 159 11.24 -3.69 -20.04
CA ASP A 159 11.33 -4.81 -20.98
C ASP A 159 10.58 -4.50 -22.27
N ALA A 160 11.33 -4.05 -23.28
CA ALA A 160 10.82 -3.76 -24.61
C ALA A 160 10.17 -4.97 -25.30
N ALA A 161 10.62 -6.20 -25.02
CA ALA A 161 10.05 -7.42 -25.61
C ALA A 161 8.70 -7.76 -24.96
N LEU A 162 8.58 -7.62 -23.63
CA LEU A 162 7.32 -7.76 -22.90
C LEU A 162 6.29 -6.73 -23.37
N VAL A 163 6.67 -5.45 -23.44
CA VAL A 163 5.78 -4.37 -23.91
C VAL A 163 5.36 -4.59 -25.35
N SER A 164 6.29 -4.99 -26.24
CA SER A 164 5.96 -5.31 -27.64
C SER A 164 5.03 -6.52 -27.78
N ALA A 165 5.12 -7.52 -26.90
CA ALA A 165 4.34 -8.74 -26.99
C ALA A 165 2.95 -8.64 -26.33
N LEU A 166 2.84 -7.90 -25.21
CA LEU A 166 1.64 -7.87 -24.37
C LEU A 166 0.95 -6.50 -24.32
N GLY A 167 1.59 -5.44 -24.83
CA GLY A 167 1.15 -4.06 -24.66
C GLY A 167 1.24 -3.64 -23.19
N THR A 168 0.08 -3.39 -22.56
CA THR A 168 -0.02 -2.92 -21.17
C THR A 168 -0.80 -3.92 -20.30
N PRO A 169 -0.15 -4.98 -19.77
CA PRO A 169 -0.79 -5.99 -18.91
C PRO A 169 -1.51 -5.38 -17.70
N ILE A 170 -0.93 -4.35 -17.10
CA ILE A 170 -1.53 -3.61 -15.98
C ILE A 170 -2.92 -3.07 -16.35
N ARG A 171 -3.06 -2.45 -17.53
CA ARG A 171 -4.34 -1.91 -18.02
C ARG A 171 -5.41 -3.00 -18.15
N GLN A 172 -5.06 -4.18 -18.63
CA GLN A 172 -6.00 -5.31 -18.75
C GLN A 172 -6.58 -5.70 -17.38
N VAL A 173 -5.75 -5.70 -16.32
CA VAL A 173 -6.19 -5.97 -14.96
C VAL A 173 -7.08 -4.84 -14.42
N TYR A 174 -6.77 -3.58 -14.71
CA TYR A 174 -7.64 -2.44 -14.38
C TYR A 174 -9.02 -2.55 -15.05
N GLU A 175 -9.07 -2.84 -16.35
CA GLU A 175 -10.34 -3.04 -17.09
C GLU A 175 -11.14 -4.25 -16.57
N ALA A 176 -10.46 -5.33 -16.15
CA ALA A 176 -11.11 -6.49 -15.55
C ALA A 176 -11.68 -6.22 -14.15
N VAL A 177 -10.99 -5.42 -13.32
CA VAL A 177 -11.46 -5.00 -11.99
C VAL A 177 -12.62 -4.00 -12.11
N ASP A 178 -12.53 -3.01 -13.00
CA ASP A 178 -13.64 -2.08 -13.29
C ASP A 178 -14.90 -2.83 -13.71
N GLY A 179 -14.79 -3.73 -14.69
CA GLY A 179 -15.91 -4.56 -15.15
C GLY A 179 -16.41 -5.58 -14.11
N ALA A 180 -15.60 -5.92 -13.11
CA ALA A 180 -16.03 -6.74 -11.98
C ALA A 180 -16.81 -5.90 -10.94
N ILE A 181 -16.32 -4.69 -10.61
CA ILE A 181 -16.99 -3.72 -9.75
C ILE A 181 -18.32 -3.29 -10.37
N GLY A 182 -18.38 -2.97 -11.66
CA GLY A 182 -19.62 -2.55 -12.33
C GLY A 182 -20.74 -3.57 -12.21
N LYS A 183 -20.42 -4.86 -12.30
CA LYS A 183 -21.37 -5.95 -12.11
C LYS A 183 -21.81 -6.16 -10.67
N LEU A 184 -21.00 -5.77 -9.68
CA LEU A 184 -21.43 -5.71 -8.29
C LEU A 184 -22.44 -4.57 -8.11
N VAL A 185 -22.05 -3.38 -8.57
CA VAL A 185 -22.83 -2.14 -8.47
C VAL A 185 -24.21 -2.28 -9.11
N GLU A 186 -24.29 -2.88 -10.29
CA GLU A 186 -25.55 -3.14 -11.01
C GLU A 186 -26.49 -4.14 -10.31
N GLN A 187 -26.01 -4.86 -9.29
CA GLN A 187 -26.79 -5.78 -8.46
C GLN A 187 -27.11 -5.21 -7.06
N LEU A 188 -26.57 -4.05 -6.69
CA LEU A 188 -26.86 -3.40 -5.40
C LEU A 188 -28.24 -2.70 -5.46
N PRO A 189 -28.97 -2.65 -4.33
CA PRO A 189 -30.19 -1.85 -4.23
C PRO A 189 -29.94 -0.37 -4.58
N PRO A 190 -30.87 0.34 -5.27
CA PRO A 190 -30.68 1.73 -5.69
C PRO A 190 -30.40 2.73 -4.56
N GLU A 191 -30.81 2.41 -3.34
CA GLU A 191 -30.57 3.18 -2.13
C GLU A 191 -29.15 3.02 -1.56
N THR A 192 -28.34 2.12 -2.12
CA THR A 192 -26.98 1.85 -1.63
C THR A 192 -26.06 3.03 -1.92
N THR A 193 -25.36 3.51 -0.88
CA THR A 193 -24.23 4.42 -1.03
C THR A 193 -22.95 3.62 -1.22
N VAL A 194 -22.17 3.94 -2.25
CA VAL A 194 -20.96 3.21 -2.62
C VAL A 194 -19.76 4.14 -2.59
N LEU A 195 -18.71 3.69 -1.89
CA LEU A 195 -17.40 4.33 -1.84
C LEU A 195 -16.38 3.40 -2.51
N LEU A 196 -15.75 3.86 -3.60
CA LEU A 196 -14.64 3.19 -4.25
C LEU A 196 -13.34 3.79 -3.73
N VAL A 197 -12.66 3.08 -2.84
CA VAL A 197 -11.55 3.59 -2.06
C VAL A 197 -10.23 2.97 -2.53
N CYS A 198 -9.31 3.79 -3.01
CA CYS A 198 -7.96 3.44 -3.43
C CYS A 198 -6.98 3.87 -2.32
N LEU A 199 -6.75 2.93 -1.38
CA LEU A 199 -6.13 3.13 -0.07
C LEU A 199 -4.61 3.46 -0.06
N GLY A 200 -4.08 3.95 -1.18
CA GLY A 200 -2.64 4.03 -1.43
C GLY A 200 -2.33 3.81 -2.90
N GLY A 201 -1.54 4.70 -3.50
CA GLY A 201 -1.02 4.49 -4.87
C GLY A 201 0.20 3.57 -4.92
N VAL A 202 0.67 3.31 -6.13
CA VAL A 202 1.96 2.67 -6.42
C VAL A 202 2.72 3.60 -7.37
N ARG A 203 4.02 3.82 -7.11
CA ARG A 203 4.91 4.73 -7.85
C ARG A 203 6.08 3.96 -8.44
N VAL A 204 6.56 4.37 -9.61
CA VAL A 204 7.86 3.89 -10.11
C VAL A 204 8.95 4.28 -9.11
N THR A 205 9.94 3.42 -8.94
CA THR A 205 11.08 3.63 -8.05
C THR A 205 12.35 3.12 -8.74
N HIS A 206 13.43 3.83 -8.51
CA HIS A 206 14.75 3.60 -9.11
C HIS A 206 15.71 2.91 -8.13
N GLY A 207 15.40 2.95 -6.83
CA GLY A 207 15.99 2.11 -5.79
C GLY A 207 16.08 2.83 -4.45
N GLY A 208 16.87 2.26 -3.54
CA GLY A 208 17.13 2.80 -2.21
C GLY A 208 17.14 1.76 -1.09
N ALA A 209 16.63 0.55 -1.31
CA ALA A 209 16.39 -0.45 -0.28
C ALA A 209 17.66 -0.83 0.50
N TYR A 210 18.79 -1.00 -0.20
CA TYR A 210 20.05 -1.42 0.46
C TYR A 210 20.97 -0.25 0.87
N LEU A 211 20.73 0.97 0.39
CA LEU A 211 21.62 2.12 0.63
C LEU A 211 21.85 2.39 2.12
N LEU A 212 20.80 2.24 2.94
CA LEU A 212 20.88 2.49 4.37
C LEU A 212 21.71 1.43 5.12
N HIS A 213 21.75 0.19 4.62
CA HIS A 213 22.61 -0.85 5.20
C HIS A 213 24.08 -0.53 4.97
N ASP A 214 24.45 -0.17 3.72
CA ASP A 214 25.81 0.23 3.38
C ASP A 214 26.23 1.51 4.11
N LEU A 215 25.33 2.51 4.20
CA LEU A 215 25.58 3.76 4.91
C LEU A 215 25.93 3.50 6.39
N LEU A 216 25.07 2.77 7.10
CA LEU A 216 25.30 2.45 8.52
C LEU A 216 26.57 1.60 8.71
N HIS A 217 26.94 0.77 7.74
CA HIS A 217 28.18 0.01 7.79
C HIS A 217 29.42 0.90 7.62
N ARG A 218 29.40 1.84 6.66
CA ARG A 218 30.52 2.77 6.42
C ARG A 218 30.70 3.81 7.52
N LEU A 219 29.63 4.20 8.21
CA LEU A 219 29.69 4.99 9.45
C LEU A 219 30.18 4.18 10.67
N GLY A 220 30.36 2.86 10.55
CA GLY A 220 30.73 1.99 11.67
C GLY A 220 29.61 1.73 12.68
N LEU A 221 28.38 2.17 12.40
CA LEU A 221 27.21 2.01 13.26
C LEU A 221 26.58 0.60 13.14
N SER A 222 26.72 -0.04 11.98
CA SER A 222 26.42 -1.46 11.74
C SER A 222 27.71 -2.26 11.56
N VAL A 223 28.00 -3.16 12.49
CA VAL A 223 29.21 -4.00 12.44
C VAL A 223 28.83 -5.39 11.95
N LEU A 224 29.37 -5.81 10.81
CA LEU A 224 29.21 -7.19 10.35
C LEU A 224 29.93 -8.15 11.29
N ALA A 225 29.23 -9.20 11.72
CA ALA A 225 29.84 -10.33 12.39
C ALA A 225 30.84 -10.98 11.43
N ARG A 226 32.07 -11.24 11.91
CA ARG A 226 33.02 -12.07 11.17
C ARG A 226 32.35 -13.43 10.91
N PRO A 227 32.45 -14.01 9.70
CA PRO A 227 32.07 -15.39 9.48
C PRO A 227 32.88 -16.27 10.44
N GLY A 228 32.22 -16.77 11.48
CA GLY A 228 32.78 -17.88 12.25
C GLY A 228 32.84 -19.07 11.32
N ASP A 229 34.03 -19.63 11.10
CA ASP A 229 34.18 -20.94 10.44
C ASP A 229 33.27 -21.92 11.19
N PRO A 230 32.17 -22.42 10.59
CA PRO A 230 31.19 -23.22 11.29
C PRO A 230 31.72 -24.65 11.37
N LYS A 231 32.77 -24.82 12.18
CA LYS A 231 33.50 -26.09 12.34
C LYS A 231 32.54 -27.23 12.67
N SER A 232 31.48 -26.96 13.44
CA SER A 232 30.40 -27.91 13.74
C SER A 232 29.56 -28.36 12.53
N TRP A 233 29.35 -27.53 11.51
CA TRP A 233 28.50 -27.90 10.36
C TRP A 233 29.14 -28.92 9.42
N ARG A 234 30.48 -28.87 9.28
CA ARG A 234 31.25 -29.79 8.44
C ARG A 234 31.22 -31.25 8.92
N TYR A 235 30.91 -31.50 10.20
CA TYR A 235 30.82 -32.85 10.76
C TYR A 235 29.47 -33.55 10.53
N PHE A 236 28.45 -32.87 10.00
CA PHE A 236 27.17 -33.53 9.68
C PHE A 236 27.26 -34.34 8.37
N PRO A 237 26.72 -35.57 8.33
CA PRO A 237 26.62 -36.34 7.09
C PRO A 237 25.85 -35.61 5.98
N GLU A 238 26.26 -35.82 4.73
CA GLU A 238 25.64 -35.21 3.54
C GLU A 238 24.10 -35.33 3.43
N PRO A 239 23.45 -36.46 3.77
CA PRO A 239 21.98 -36.52 3.78
C PRO A 239 21.36 -35.64 4.86
N VAL A 240 21.98 -35.49 6.04
CA VAL A 240 21.52 -34.61 7.11
C VAL A 240 21.67 -33.15 6.72
N ARG A 241 22.81 -32.78 6.11
CA ARG A 241 23.01 -31.43 5.55
C ARG A 241 21.97 -31.09 4.48
N ARG A 242 21.65 -32.02 3.57
CA ARG A 242 20.56 -31.83 2.58
C ARG A 242 19.18 -31.71 3.22
N ALA A 243 18.84 -32.56 4.19
CA ALA A 243 17.56 -32.49 4.89
C ALA A 243 17.40 -31.15 5.62
N LEU A 244 18.41 -30.73 6.39
CA LEU A 244 18.40 -29.44 7.09
C LEU A 244 18.38 -28.25 6.12
N ARG A 245 19.03 -28.33 4.95
CA ARG A 245 18.95 -27.27 3.93
C ARG A 245 17.53 -27.14 3.36
N ARG A 246 16.87 -28.27 3.08
CA ARG A 246 15.50 -28.34 2.56
C ARG A 246 14.46 -27.91 3.61
N CYS A 247 14.63 -28.35 4.86
CA CYS A 247 13.82 -27.88 5.99
C CYS A 247 14.03 -26.38 6.24
N ARG A 248 15.27 -25.88 6.14
CA ARG A 248 15.57 -24.44 6.22
C ARG A 248 14.85 -23.69 5.09
N GLU A 249 15.03 -24.07 3.83
CA GLU A 249 14.31 -23.50 2.67
C GLU A 249 12.78 -23.42 2.93
N ILE A 250 12.16 -24.51 3.42
CA ILE A 250 10.72 -24.57 3.74
C ILE A 250 10.32 -23.69 4.94
N TRP A 251 11.11 -23.66 6.02
CA TRP A 251 10.82 -22.83 7.21
C TRP A 251 11.10 -21.34 7.01
N THR A 252 11.81 -20.98 5.94
CA THR A 252 12.37 -19.64 5.76
C THR A 252 11.90 -18.89 4.53
N GLY A 253 11.10 -19.50 3.65
CA GLY A 253 10.58 -18.86 2.43
C GLY A 253 9.98 -17.45 2.62
N HIS A 254 9.33 -17.18 3.77
CA HIS A 254 8.86 -15.82 4.14
C HIS A 254 9.59 -15.19 5.34
N ARG A 255 10.64 -15.83 5.88
CA ARG A 255 11.40 -15.32 7.05
C ARG A 255 12.87 -14.97 6.75
N LEU A 256 13.52 -15.57 5.73
CA LEU A 256 14.95 -15.35 5.51
C LEU A 256 15.30 -14.03 4.81
N SER A 257 14.44 -13.45 3.98
CA SER A 257 14.68 -12.09 3.44
C SER A 257 14.91 -11.10 4.60
N ASN A 258 14.03 -11.14 5.61
CA ASN A 258 14.14 -10.31 6.81
C ASN A 258 15.18 -10.78 7.84
N SER A 259 15.62 -12.05 7.79
CA SER A 259 16.53 -12.63 8.80
C SER A 259 17.99 -12.69 8.35
N ALA A 260 18.29 -12.81 7.06
CA ALA A 260 19.66 -12.92 6.56
C ALA A 260 20.50 -11.67 6.91
N GLN A 261 19.91 -10.48 6.82
CA GLN A 261 20.56 -9.23 7.24
C GLN A 261 20.75 -9.16 8.77
N ARG A 262 19.78 -9.64 9.56
CA ARG A 262 19.85 -9.63 11.04
C ARG A 262 20.85 -10.65 11.62
N LEU A 263 21.10 -11.75 10.90
CA LEU A 263 21.95 -12.86 11.36
C LEU A 263 23.45 -12.61 11.17
N ASN A 264 23.84 -11.61 10.38
CA ASN A 264 25.24 -11.29 10.07
C ASN A 264 25.75 -10.03 10.79
N LEU A 265 25.10 -9.54 11.84
CA LEU A 265 25.55 -8.39 12.64
C LEU A 265 26.19 -8.82 13.96
N ASP A 266 27.29 -8.16 14.33
CA ASP A 266 27.85 -8.20 15.69
C ASP A 266 27.04 -7.24 16.55
N TRP A 267 25.99 -7.78 17.17
CA TRP A 267 25.08 -7.04 18.05
C TRP A 267 25.75 -6.41 19.27
N SER A 268 26.94 -6.88 19.67
CA SER A 268 27.70 -6.28 20.79
C SER A 268 28.38 -4.95 20.42
N LYS A 269 28.50 -4.65 19.11
CA LYS A 269 29.16 -3.44 18.58
C LYS A 269 28.25 -2.59 17.68
N THR A 270 27.13 -3.15 17.23
CA THR A 270 26.16 -2.46 16.37
C THR A 270 25.33 -1.48 17.19
N ARG A 271 25.42 -0.18 16.87
CA ARG A 271 24.67 0.93 17.51
C ARG A 271 23.34 1.21 16.80
N ALA A 272 23.27 1.00 15.48
CA ALA A 272 22.06 1.15 14.68
C ALA A 272 22.04 0.15 13.52
N PHE A 273 20.85 -0.29 13.12
CA PHE A 273 20.65 -1.30 12.07
C PHE A 273 19.48 -0.95 11.16
N ALA A 274 19.65 -1.20 9.85
CA ALA A 274 18.56 -1.08 8.89
C ALA A 274 17.52 -2.18 9.11
N LEU A 275 16.25 -1.84 8.91
CA LEU A 275 15.14 -2.77 8.81
C LEU A 275 14.99 -3.23 7.35
N PRO A 276 14.65 -4.50 7.11
CA PRO A 276 14.41 -4.99 5.77
C PRO A 276 13.12 -4.37 5.21
N TRP A 277 13.28 -3.46 4.24
CA TRP A 277 12.20 -2.81 3.52
C TRP A 277 12.62 -2.58 2.07
N ALA A 278 11.68 -2.66 1.13
CA ALA A 278 12.00 -2.79 -0.30
C ALA A 278 12.13 -1.45 -1.06
N TYR A 279 11.92 -0.30 -0.41
CA TYR A 279 11.76 0.99 -1.11
C TYR A 279 12.49 2.14 -0.40
N ASP A 280 11.98 2.53 0.76
CA ASP A 280 12.50 3.61 1.60
C ASP A 280 13.41 3.04 2.71
N GLY A 281 14.38 3.80 3.18
CA GLY A 281 15.34 3.34 4.19
C GLY A 281 14.79 3.46 5.61
N TYR A 282 14.44 2.36 6.27
CA TYR A 282 14.02 2.38 7.68
C TYR A 282 15.12 1.81 8.58
N LEU A 283 15.33 2.38 9.78
CA LEU A 283 16.30 1.87 10.75
C LEU A 283 15.78 1.89 12.19
N ARG A 284 16.44 1.10 13.04
CA ARG A 284 16.32 1.20 14.50
C ARG A 284 17.69 1.37 15.14
N ILE A 285 17.71 2.12 16.25
CA ILE A 285 18.80 2.14 17.20
C ILE A 285 18.80 0.83 17.98
N ASN A 286 19.98 0.26 18.24
CA ASN A 286 20.16 -0.90 19.10
C ASN A 286 20.09 -0.47 20.58
N GLN A 287 18.90 -0.02 20.99
CA GLN A 287 18.61 0.64 22.26
C GLN A 287 18.49 -0.37 23.41
N ARG A 288 19.21 -0.14 24.51
CA ARG A 288 19.11 -0.91 25.76
C ARG A 288 17.65 -0.99 26.21
N ARG A 289 17.26 -2.14 26.78
CA ARG A 289 15.89 -2.43 27.30
C ARG A 289 14.77 -2.46 26.25
N ARG A 290 15.01 -2.04 25.01
CA ARG A 290 14.06 -2.12 23.89
C ARG A 290 14.43 -3.23 22.90
N GLU A 291 15.68 -3.31 22.50
CA GLU A 291 16.20 -4.38 21.64
C GLU A 291 16.87 -5.49 22.47
N PRO A 292 16.79 -6.78 22.08
CA PRO A 292 17.30 -7.90 22.89
C PRO A 292 18.80 -7.82 23.23
N CYS A 293 19.59 -7.24 22.34
CA CYS A 293 21.04 -7.04 22.49
C CYS A 293 21.40 -5.54 22.50
N GLY A 294 20.50 -4.69 23.01
CA GLY A 294 20.66 -3.24 23.00
C GLY A 294 21.91 -2.76 23.74
N ILE A 295 22.76 -1.97 23.07
CA ILE A 295 23.98 -1.39 23.64
C ILE A 295 23.93 0.12 23.84
N VAL A 296 23.06 0.84 23.10
CA VAL A 296 22.93 2.31 23.16
C VAL A 296 21.98 2.70 24.31
N ALA A 297 22.38 3.64 25.16
CA ALA A 297 21.52 4.17 26.21
C ALA A 297 20.44 5.11 25.68
N GLU A 298 19.31 5.18 26.40
CA GLU A 298 18.24 6.14 26.13
C GLU A 298 18.67 7.58 26.48
N GLY A 299 17.98 8.57 25.90
CA GLY A 299 18.35 9.98 26.05
C GLY A 299 19.54 10.36 25.16
N ALA A 300 20.53 11.08 25.72
CA ALA A 300 21.56 11.77 24.95
C ALA A 300 22.37 10.87 23.99
N GLU A 301 22.70 9.63 24.38
CA GLU A 301 23.46 8.73 23.50
C GLU A 301 22.64 8.33 22.25
N ARG A 302 21.36 8.00 22.44
CA ARG A 302 20.43 7.75 21.33
C ARG A 302 20.29 8.97 20.42
N GLU A 303 20.07 10.15 20.98
CA GLU A 303 19.89 11.37 20.20
C GLU A 303 21.15 11.74 19.38
N GLN A 304 22.33 11.47 19.92
CA GLN A 304 23.59 11.63 19.20
C GLN A 304 23.70 10.69 17.99
N VAL A 305 23.35 9.39 18.14
CA VAL A 305 23.36 8.43 17.01
C VAL A 305 22.34 8.82 15.94
N LEU A 306 21.17 9.32 16.35
CA LEU A 306 20.15 9.78 15.40
C LEU A 306 20.65 10.99 14.60
N ALA A 307 21.24 11.99 15.27
CA ALA A 307 21.82 13.16 14.61
C ALA A 307 22.99 12.79 13.67
N GLU A 308 23.86 11.88 14.09
CA GLU A 308 24.99 11.35 13.29
C GLU A 308 24.50 10.72 11.97
N ILE A 309 23.42 9.92 12.02
CA ILE A 309 22.82 9.32 10.82
C ILE A 309 22.08 10.36 9.98
N GLU A 310 21.33 11.28 10.62
CA GLU A 310 20.62 12.35 9.92
C GLU A 310 21.60 13.22 9.12
N GLU A 311 22.68 13.71 9.74
CA GLU A 311 23.72 14.50 9.06
C GLU A 311 24.32 13.76 7.87
N ALA A 312 24.73 12.51 8.06
CA ALA A 312 25.28 11.68 6.98
C ALA A 312 24.31 11.52 5.79
N VAL A 313 23.01 11.34 6.05
CA VAL A 313 21.97 11.27 5.01
C VAL A 313 21.76 12.62 4.31
N HIS A 314 21.78 13.74 5.04
CA HIS A 314 21.65 15.09 4.43
C HIS A 314 22.87 15.46 3.56
N LEU A 315 24.04 14.90 3.83
CA LEU A 315 25.26 15.08 3.03
C LEU A 315 25.32 14.19 1.77
N LEU A 316 24.49 13.15 1.65
CA LEU A 316 24.46 12.30 0.46
C LEU A 316 23.87 13.02 -0.77
N ARG A 317 24.48 12.79 -1.93
CA ARG A 317 24.03 13.24 -3.25
C ARG A 317 23.76 12.07 -4.18
N LEU A 318 22.86 12.25 -5.14
CA LEU A 318 22.72 11.32 -6.26
C LEU A 318 23.97 11.43 -7.14
N ALA A 319 24.68 10.33 -7.34
CA ALA A 319 26.04 10.38 -7.86
C ALA A 319 26.14 10.99 -9.26
N GLY A 320 27.15 11.83 -9.49
CA GLY A 320 27.28 12.63 -10.71
C GLY A 320 26.32 13.83 -10.80
N THR A 321 25.65 14.21 -9.72
CA THR A 321 24.75 15.37 -9.63
C THR A 321 24.86 16.06 -8.26
N ASP A 322 24.41 17.32 -8.16
CA ASP A 322 24.31 18.04 -6.89
C ASP A 322 22.96 17.84 -6.15
N GLU A 323 22.10 16.93 -6.63
CA GLU A 323 20.80 16.68 -5.99
C GLU A 323 20.90 15.85 -4.72
N PRO A 324 20.11 16.15 -3.67
CA PRO A 324 20.10 15.38 -2.44
C PRO A 324 19.60 13.95 -2.69
N ALA A 325 20.29 12.97 -2.08
CA ALA A 325 19.90 11.56 -2.19
C ALA A 325 18.60 11.24 -1.44
N ALA A 326 18.29 11.96 -0.36
CA ALA A 326 17.05 11.82 0.40
C ALA A 326 16.11 12.99 0.14
N LYS A 327 14.82 12.69 -0.06
CA LYS A 327 13.73 13.66 -0.13
C LYS A 327 13.30 14.14 1.26
N ALA A 328 13.34 13.24 2.25
CA ALA A 328 13.02 13.55 3.65
C ALA A 328 13.67 12.54 4.61
N VAL A 329 13.92 12.97 5.84
CA VAL A 329 14.26 12.10 6.97
C VAL A 329 13.27 12.37 8.10
N ILE A 330 12.62 11.33 8.60
CA ILE A 330 11.50 11.43 9.54
C ILE A 330 11.83 10.65 10.81
N ARG A 331 11.79 11.33 11.96
CA ARG A 331 11.88 10.70 13.30
C ARG A 331 10.53 10.09 13.67
N ALA A 332 10.27 8.86 13.22
CA ALA A 332 8.91 8.30 13.24
C ALA A 332 8.28 8.22 14.65
N GLN A 333 9.07 8.03 15.71
CA GLN A 333 8.55 8.01 17.09
C GLN A 333 8.16 9.41 17.63
N LYS A 334 8.66 10.48 17.00
CA LYS A 334 8.26 11.87 17.28
C LYS A 334 7.07 12.29 16.42
N GLU A 335 7.06 11.86 15.15
CA GLU A 335 6.00 12.16 14.17
C GLU A 335 4.69 11.41 14.51
N PHE A 336 4.81 10.15 14.95
CA PHE A 336 3.69 9.26 15.24
C PHE A 336 3.74 8.82 16.72
N PRO A 337 3.36 9.71 17.66
CA PRO A 337 3.25 9.36 19.08
C PRO A 337 2.08 8.39 19.32
N GLY A 338 2.13 7.64 20.42
CA GLY A 338 1.06 6.72 20.82
C GLY A 338 1.57 5.42 21.43
N ALA A 339 0.65 4.54 21.84
CA ALA A 339 0.98 3.31 22.57
C ALA A 339 1.89 2.35 21.78
N ALA A 340 1.79 2.33 20.45
CA ALA A 340 2.63 1.52 19.57
C ALA A 340 3.88 2.25 19.03
N SER A 341 4.15 3.49 19.47
CA SER A 341 5.23 4.31 18.89
C SER A 341 6.61 3.66 19.01
N SER A 342 6.88 2.93 20.10
CA SER A 342 8.11 2.15 20.30
C SER A 342 8.30 0.98 19.32
N GLU A 343 7.24 0.54 18.63
CA GLU A 343 7.30 -0.47 17.56
C GLU A 343 7.77 0.13 16.23
N LEU A 344 7.65 1.45 16.04
CA LEU A 344 8.04 2.14 14.81
C LEU A 344 9.57 2.24 14.66
N PRO A 345 10.10 2.40 13.43
CA PRO A 345 11.50 2.77 13.20
C PRO A 345 11.89 4.01 14.02
N ASP A 346 13.18 4.20 14.34
CA ASP A 346 13.62 5.47 14.93
C ASP A 346 13.74 6.56 13.86
N LEU A 347 14.27 6.20 12.68
CA LEU A 347 14.32 7.04 11.48
C LEU A 347 13.74 6.31 10.26
N MET A 348 13.07 7.09 9.42
CA MET A 348 12.64 6.73 8.07
C MET A 348 13.28 7.71 7.08
N VAL A 349 14.03 7.21 6.12
CA VAL A 349 14.69 7.97 5.05
C VAL A 349 13.91 7.72 3.76
N LEU A 350 13.23 8.76 3.26
CA LEU A 350 12.52 8.70 1.99
C LEU A 350 13.50 9.08 0.88
N TRP A 351 13.88 8.13 0.02
CA TRP A 351 14.91 8.36 -1.00
C TRP A 351 14.38 9.18 -2.18
N ASN A 352 15.23 10.06 -2.72
CA ASN A 352 14.92 10.87 -3.90
C ASN A 352 14.89 9.97 -5.15
N ASN A 353 13.68 9.54 -5.50
CA ASN A 353 13.41 8.68 -6.66
C ASN A 353 12.88 9.45 -7.87
N ALA A 354 13.09 10.78 -7.95
CA ALA A 354 12.58 11.63 -9.03
C ALA A 354 13.15 11.29 -10.43
N ARG A 355 14.28 10.56 -10.47
CA ARG A 355 14.93 10.08 -11.70
C ARG A 355 15.77 8.81 -11.42
N PRO A 356 16.16 8.04 -12.45
CA PRO A 356 17.12 6.95 -12.32
C PRO A 356 18.45 7.40 -11.68
N PHE A 357 19.04 6.55 -10.85
CA PHE A 357 20.36 6.76 -10.26
C PHE A 357 21.08 5.42 -9.98
N ASP A 358 22.38 5.36 -10.29
CA ASP A 358 23.20 4.15 -10.08
C ASP A 358 23.90 4.11 -8.72
N ALA A 359 24.04 5.25 -8.04
CA ALA A 359 24.70 5.35 -6.74
C ALA A 359 24.33 6.63 -5.99
N VAL A 360 24.67 6.66 -4.70
CA VAL A 360 24.70 7.86 -3.87
C VAL A 360 26.11 8.08 -3.32
N GLU A 361 26.52 9.32 -3.11
CA GLU A 361 27.88 9.62 -2.65
C GLU A 361 27.95 10.84 -1.71
N SER A 362 28.94 10.82 -0.81
CA SER A 362 29.37 12.00 -0.04
C SER A 362 30.85 11.88 0.31
N ALA A 363 31.49 12.98 0.72
CA ALA A 363 32.89 12.96 1.16
C ALA A 363 33.11 12.08 2.41
N GLN A 364 32.09 11.91 3.26
CA GLN A 364 32.18 11.16 4.51
C GLN A 364 32.20 9.64 4.31
N VAL A 365 31.37 9.12 3.40
CA VAL A 365 31.19 7.67 3.20
C VAL A 365 31.58 7.18 1.81
N GLY A 366 32.01 8.08 0.92
CA GLY A 366 32.31 7.77 -0.48
C GLY A 366 31.06 7.31 -1.26
N ARG A 367 31.29 6.64 -2.38
CA ARG A 367 30.23 6.18 -3.31
C ARG A 367 29.63 4.84 -2.91
N ILE A 368 28.31 4.77 -2.74
CA ILE A 368 27.50 3.59 -2.42
C ILE A 368 26.65 3.24 -3.65
N GLU A 369 26.92 2.09 -4.28
CA GLU A 369 26.18 1.64 -5.47
C GLU A 369 24.74 1.19 -5.13
N ASN A 370 23.79 1.58 -5.98
CA ASN A 370 22.41 1.14 -5.96
C ASN A 370 22.31 -0.29 -6.50
N ARG A 371 22.12 -1.24 -5.57
CA ARG A 371 22.13 -2.70 -5.82
C ARG A 371 20.74 -3.33 -5.71
N ASP A 372 19.68 -2.52 -5.75
CA ASP A 372 18.32 -3.00 -5.65
C ASP A 372 17.97 -3.95 -6.83
N PRO A 373 17.28 -5.08 -6.58
CA PRO A 373 16.84 -5.99 -7.63
C PRO A 373 15.74 -5.35 -8.48
N ALA A 374 15.57 -5.89 -9.69
CA ALA A 374 14.86 -5.26 -10.78
C ALA A 374 13.37 -4.91 -10.51
N GLY A 375 12.92 -3.81 -11.14
CA GLY A 375 11.55 -3.59 -11.63
C GLY A 375 10.46 -3.27 -10.61
N ARG A 376 10.61 -3.56 -9.32
CA ARG A 376 9.47 -3.43 -8.39
C ARG A 376 9.21 -2.00 -7.95
N SER A 377 8.04 -1.49 -8.35
CA SER A 377 7.45 -0.22 -7.94
C SER A 377 7.32 -0.07 -6.41
N ALA A 378 7.41 1.16 -5.90
CA ALA A 378 7.21 1.49 -4.48
C ALA A 378 5.77 1.90 -4.18
N HIS A 379 5.40 1.96 -2.89
CA HIS A 379 4.11 2.52 -2.48
C HIS A 379 4.10 4.05 -2.62
N SER A 380 2.95 4.64 -2.95
CA SER A 380 2.71 6.08 -2.91
C SER A 380 1.88 6.47 -1.69
N SER A 381 1.85 7.76 -1.38
CA SER A 381 0.87 8.40 -0.48
C SER A 381 -0.05 9.34 -1.26
N LEU A 382 -0.30 9.01 -2.54
CA LEU A 382 -1.34 9.58 -3.37
C LEU A 382 -2.26 8.47 -3.88
N GLY A 383 -3.58 8.62 -3.68
CA GLY A 383 -4.61 7.62 -3.95
C GLY A 383 -5.95 8.27 -4.32
N GLY A 384 -7.04 7.52 -4.22
CA GLY A 384 -8.36 7.91 -4.72
C GLY A 384 -9.54 7.57 -3.78
N MET A 385 -10.61 8.38 -3.80
CA MET A 385 -11.92 7.94 -3.31
C MET A 385 -13.05 8.55 -4.14
N PHE A 386 -13.74 7.69 -4.89
CA PHE A 386 -14.95 8.05 -5.61
C PHE A 386 -16.17 7.65 -4.79
N ALA A 387 -17.17 8.51 -4.70
CA ALA A 387 -18.39 8.27 -3.94
C ALA A 387 -19.62 8.55 -4.81
N TYR A 388 -20.65 7.72 -4.71
CA TYR A 388 -21.96 8.00 -5.28
C TYR A 388 -23.06 7.24 -4.52
N GLY A 389 -24.31 7.70 -4.69
CA GLY A 389 -25.48 7.14 -4.02
C GLY A 389 -26.39 8.25 -3.47
N PRO A 390 -27.53 7.91 -2.86
CA PRO A 390 -28.52 8.90 -2.43
C PRO A 390 -28.06 9.80 -1.28
N LEU A 391 -27.03 9.39 -0.52
CA LEU A 391 -26.49 10.15 0.60
C LEU A 391 -25.24 10.98 0.23
N ILE A 392 -24.80 10.94 -1.03
CA ILE A 392 -23.61 11.67 -1.49
C ILE A 392 -24.02 12.98 -2.14
N ALA A 393 -23.46 14.09 -1.66
CA ALA A 393 -23.65 15.40 -2.25
C ALA A 393 -22.94 15.50 -3.61
N ALA A 394 -23.61 16.04 -4.63
CA ALA A 394 -22.95 16.43 -5.86
C ALA A 394 -22.16 17.73 -5.63
N GLY A 395 -20.87 17.76 -5.99
CA GLY A 395 -20.01 18.90 -5.69
C GLY A 395 -18.66 18.89 -6.42
N PRO A 396 -17.80 19.89 -6.12
CA PRO A 396 -16.42 19.95 -6.60
C PRO A 396 -15.48 19.08 -5.74
N THR A 397 -14.29 18.80 -6.27
CA THR A 397 -13.30 17.93 -5.61
C THR A 397 -12.88 18.42 -4.23
N ILE A 398 -13.18 17.62 -3.21
CA ILE A 398 -12.71 17.79 -1.83
C ILE A 398 -11.20 17.51 -1.79
N GLY A 399 -10.44 18.37 -1.11
CA GLY A 399 -8.99 18.28 -0.95
C GLY A 399 -8.58 18.06 0.52
N GLY A 400 -7.39 17.50 0.74
CA GLY A 400 -6.79 17.40 2.08
C GLY A 400 -7.36 16.31 3.00
N VAL A 401 -8.22 15.43 2.49
CA VAL A 401 -8.72 14.25 3.22
C VAL A 401 -7.59 13.28 3.54
N ARG A 402 -7.62 12.71 4.75
CA ARG A 402 -6.61 11.79 5.28
C ARG A 402 -7.20 10.38 5.40
N ASP A 403 -6.33 9.37 5.48
CA ASP A 403 -6.70 7.96 5.57
C ASP A 403 -7.69 7.64 6.70
N PHE A 404 -7.44 8.22 7.86
CA PHE A 404 -8.26 8.05 9.05
C PHE A 404 -9.60 8.80 9.00
N ASP A 405 -9.86 9.66 8.00
CA ASP A 405 -11.14 10.36 7.82
C ASP A 405 -12.23 9.48 7.16
N ILE A 406 -11.88 8.34 6.52
CA ILE A 406 -12.88 7.41 5.94
C ILE A 406 -13.80 6.86 7.02
N ALA A 407 -13.24 6.28 8.09
CA ALA A 407 -14.02 5.53 9.07
C ALA A 407 -15.06 6.42 9.79
N PRO A 408 -14.72 7.64 10.26
CA PRO A 408 -15.69 8.65 10.67
C PRO A 408 -16.78 8.92 9.63
N THR A 409 -16.42 9.05 8.35
CA THR A 409 -17.38 9.33 7.26
C THR A 409 -18.34 8.17 7.04
N ILE A 410 -17.85 6.92 7.05
CA ILE A 410 -18.70 5.72 6.96
C ILE A 410 -19.62 5.62 8.18
N LEU A 411 -19.12 5.89 9.38
CA LEU A 411 -19.95 5.91 10.59
C LEU A 411 -21.07 6.96 10.49
N GLU A 412 -20.76 8.17 10.01
CA GLU A 412 -21.78 9.21 9.84
C GLU A 412 -22.82 8.85 8.75
N LEU A 413 -22.39 8.27 7.62
CA LEU A 413 -23.28 7.75 6.57
C LEU A 413 -24.24 6.67 7.10
N LEU A 414 -23.76 5.83 8.03
CA LEU A 414 -24.57 4.82 8.74
C LEU A 414 -25.42 5.40 9.89
N GLY A 415 -25.33 6.71 10.16
CA GLY A 415 -26.04 7.35 11.27
C GLY A 415 -25.49 7.01 12.66
N ILE A 416 -24.26 6.50 12.74
CA ILE A 416 -23.58 6.12 13.99
C ILE A 416 -22.76 7.30 14.50
N ASN A 417 -22.85 7.57 15.81
CA ASN A 417 -22.03 8.61 16.45
C ASN A 417 -20.54 8.28 16.34
N VAL A 418 -19.77 9.16 15.71
CA VAL A 418 -18.31 9.01 15.57
C VAL A 418 -17.63 9.01 16.94
N PRO A 419 -16.85 7.97 17.30
CA PRO A 419 -16.11 7.94 18.56
C PRO A 419 -15.04 9.03 18.62
N ARG A 420 -15.02 9.80 19.71
CA ARG A 420 -14.07 10.92 19.95
C ARG A 420 -12.58 10.53 20.04
N HIS A 421 -12.26 9.23 20.00
CA HIS A 421 -10.89 8.72 20.07
C HIS A 421 -10.30 8.40 18.68
N LEU A 422 -11.06 8.60 17.59
CA LEU A 422 -10.52 8.53 16.24
C LEU A 422 -9.84 9.86 15.91
N ASP A 423 -8.63 9.81 15.34
CA ASP A 423 -7.88 10.99 14.88
C ASP A 423 -8.53 11.68 13.65
N GLY A 424 -9.51 11.00 13.07
CA GLY A 424 -10.20 11.39 11.84
C GLY A 424 -11.50 12.13 12.09
N HIS A 425 -11.88 12.92 11.09
CA HIS A 425 -13.12 13.68 11.07
C HIS A 425 -13.97 13.21 9.90
N ALA A 426 -15.30 13.21 10.08
CA ALA A 426 -16.20 12.87 8.99
C ALA A 426 -16.17 13.97 7.92
N MET A 427 -16.14 13.57 6.64
CA MET A 427 -16.22 14.47 5.50
C MET A 427 -17.67 14.97 5.33
N SER A 428 -18.14 15.86 6.20
CA SER A 428 -19.52 16.35 6.16
C SER A 428 -19.90 17.00 4.82
N GLU A 429 -18.91 17.57 4.11
CA GLU A 429 -19.03 18.13 2.76
C GLU A 429 -19.44 17.09 1.69
N LEU A 430 -19.11 15.81 1.92
CA LEU A 430 -19.48 14.70 1.04
C LEU A 430 -20.94 14.26 1.25
N ILE A 431 -21.54 14.59 2.39
CA ILE A 431 -22.81 14.02 2.85
C ILE A 431 -23.98 14.95 2.50
N ALA A 432 -24.96 14.43 1.77
CA ALA A 432 -26.14 15.18 1.33
C ALA A 432 -26.98 15.67 2.51
N SER A 433 -27.43 16.93 2.44
CA SER A 433 -28.21 17.59 3.49
C SER A 433 -29.71 17.24 3.46
N GLY A 434 -30.05 15.99 3.79
CA GLY A 434 -31.42 15.49 4.02
C GLY A 434 -32.05 14.68 2.87
N PRO A 435 -33.29 14.15 3.04
CA PRO A 435 -34.11 14.08 4.25
C PRO A 435 -33.90 12.77 5.05
N SER A 436 -34.23 12.81 6.36
CA SER A 436 -34.35 11.66 7.29
C SER A 436 -33.53 10.41 6.96
N ARG A 437 -32.30 10.31 7.51
CA ARG A 437 -31.54 9.06 7.61
C ARG A 437 -32.46 7.95 8.16
N PRO A 438 -32.44 6.71 7.61
CA PRO A 438 -33.21 5.60 8.17
C PRO A 438 -32.91 5.48 9.66
N GLY A 439 -33.93 5.57 10.50
CA GLY A 439 -33.73 5.54 11.95
C GLY A 439 -33.03 4.24 12.33
N VAL A 440 -31.84 4.35 12.92
CA VAL A 440 -31.06 3.20 13.42
C VAL A 440 -32.00 2.31 14.20
N ARG A 441 -32.23 1.08 13.69
CA ARG A 441 -33.01 0.09 14.44
C ARG A 441 -32.27 -0.13 15.74
N ALA A 442 -32.86 0.33 16.84
CA ALA A 442 -32.25 0.23 18.15
C ALA A 442 -31.84 -1.22 18.40
N SER A 443 -30.54 -1.48 18.38
CA SER A 443 -30.00 -2.77 18.77
C SER A 443 -30.54 -3.10 20.14
N LYS A 444 -31.28 -4.21 20.26
CA LYS A 444 -31.79 -4.65 21.55
C LYS A 444 -30.58 -4.90 22.44
N HIS A 445 -30.39 -4.00 23.40
CA HIS A 445 -29.33 -4.07 24.38
C HIS A 445 -29.41 -5.44 25.06
N VAL A 446 -28.47 -6.33 24.72
CA VAL A 446 -28.27 -7.57 25.48
C VAL A 446 -27.45 -7.15 26.70
N PRO A 447 -28.03 -7.14 27.91
CA PRO A 447 -27.30 -6.71 29.07
C PRO A 447 -26.17 -7.71 29.36
N ASP A 448 -24.99 -7.19 29.69
CA ASP A 448 -23.89 -8.02 30.20
C ASP A 448 -24.37 -8.73 31.47
N SER A 449 -24.53 -10.05 31.37
CA SER A 449 -24.76 -10.90 32.52
C SER A 449 -23.45 -11.03 33.29
N ALA A 450 -23.26 -10.17 34.28
CA ALA A 450 -22.10 -10.23 35.16
C ALA A 450 -21.97 -11.62 35.79
N GLU A 451 -20.87 -12.31 35.50
CA GLU A 451 -20.46 -13.50 36.25
C GLU A 451 -20.18 -13.10 37.69
N LYS A 452 -21.13 -13.38 38.58
CA LYS A 452 -20.84 -13.60 39.99
C LYS A 452 -20.46 -15.07 40.16
N THR A 453 -19.18 -15.35 40.28
CA THR A 453 -18.68 -16.61 40.82
C THR A 453 -18.35 -16.45 42.31
N HIS A 454 -18.96 -17.33 43.11
CA HIS A 454 -18.49 -17.69 44.44
C HIS A 454 -17.37 -18.74 44.32
#